data_AF-A0A2G3PIF6-F1
#
_entry.id   AF-A0A2G3PIF6-F1
#
_cell.length_a   1.000
_cell.length_b   1.000
_cell.length_c   1.000
_cell.angle_alpha   90.00
_cell.angle_beta   90.00
_cell.angle_gamma   90.00
#
_symmetry.space_group_name_H-M   'P 1'
#
loop_
_entity.id
_entity.type
_entity.pdbx_description
1 polymer ?
#
loop_
_entity_poly.entity_id
_entity_poly.type
_entity_poly.pdbx_seq_one_letter_code
_entity_poly.pdbx_strand_id
1 'polypeptide(L)'
;MIASWSTICSYPKTGRTWIRFMLAEYFSLSYDLNVDVNLLNVYTLIPNIDTNVHGRGRDSIRAELRERQKVGMQHSWSDSRFMKSNDTVVLVRGFEDTLVSHWMHARFHYQAEGRSISEFIRSADTGLPQIRLFAEYWAPRFDDPNVSFVSYEAMISRPLETFEFLLAALGVPVERQIAQQAVEKSTFERMQRIEVEEGMLGIRYDRSNPEALRVRKGIVGGFREVLSPHDCTYIAAEVAKSEELKEISSLIAGQCRMS
;
A
#
# COMPACT_ATOMS: atom_id res chain seq x y z
N MET A 1 22.32 0.67 -19.18
CA MET A 1 20.90 0.27 -19.03
C MET A 1 20.59 0.28 -17.55
N ILE A 2 19.61 1.08 -17.10
CA ILE A 2 19.12 0.98 -15.72
C ILE A 2 18.49 -0.41 -15.62
N ALA A 3 18.99 -1.28 -14.74
CA ALA A 3 18.34 -2.56 -14.50
C ALA A 3 16.87 -2.31 -14.15
N SER A 4 15.95 -3.00 -14.81
CA SER A 4 14.51 -2.83 -14.63
C SER A 4 14.14 -3.18 -13.19
N TRP A 5 13.39 -2.29 -12.55
CA TRP A 5 12.81 -2.53 -11.23
C TRP A 5 11.42 -3.13 -11.42
N SER A 6 11.04 -4.10 -10.57
CA SER A 6 9.64 -4.48 -10.37
C SER A 6 9.02 -3.51 -9.38
N THR A 7 7.78 -3.12 -9.63
CA THR A 7 7.19 -1.95 -8.97
C THR A 7 5.89 -2.27 -8.27
N ILE A 8 5.69 -1.68 -7.10
CA ILE A 8 4.42 -1.73 -6.39
C ILE A 8 3.80 -0.34 -6.45
N CYS A 9 2.68 -0.26 -7.16
CA CYS A 9 1.84 0.93 -7.33
C CYS A 9 0.63 0.84 -6.43
N SER A 10 0.16 1.98 -5.92
CA SER A 10 -0.99 1.99 -5.01
C SER A 10 -1.61 3.37 -4.94
N TYR A 11 -2.94 3.45 -4.87
CA TYR A 11 -3.57 4.65 -4.32
C TYR A 11 -3.12 4.82 -2.85
N PRO A 12 -2.96 6.05 -2.32
CA PRO A 12 -2.66 6.23 -0.91
C PRO A 12 -3.59 5.42 0.00
N LYS A 13 -3.02 4.85 1.06
CA LYS A 13 -3.78 4.18 2.15
C LYS A 13 -4.40 2.81 1.83
N THR A 14 -3.98 2.16 0.74
CA THR A 14 -4.37 0.77 0.39
C THR A 14 -3.44 -0.31 0.97
N GLY A 15 -2.69 -0.01 2.05
CA GLY A 15 -1.86 -1.02 2.76
C GLY A 15 -0.37 -1.07 2.39
N ARG A 16 0.13 -0.11 1.60
CA ARG A 16 1.55 -0.04 1.17
C ARG A 16 2.57 -0.18 2.31
N THR A 17 2.30 0.35 3.49
CA THR A 17 3.20 0.24 4.65
C THR A 17 3.36 -1.21 5.10
N TRP A 18 2.28 -2.01 5.08
CA TRP A 18 2.30 -3.40 5.52
C TRP A 18 3.08 -4.29 4.55
N ILE A 19 2.80 -4.19 3.24
CA ILE A 19 3.56 -4.91 2.22
C ILE A 19 5.04 -4.53 2.24
N ARG A 20 5.35 -3.23 2.40
CA ARG A 20 6.74 -2.81 2.51
C ARG A 20 7.45 -3.52 3.66
N PHE A 21 6.78 -3.65 4.81
CA PHE A 21 7.33 -4.30 5.98
C PHE A 21 7.52 -5.80 5.75
N MET A 22 6.53 -6.50 5.18
CA MET A 22 6.64 -7.92 4.81
C MET A 22 7.78 -8.19 3.84
N LEU A 23 7.91 -7.38 2.78
CA LEU A 23 9.02 -7.50 1.83
C LEU A 23 10.37 -7.22 2.47
N ALA A 24 10.46 -6.24 3.38
CA ALA A 24 11.69 -5.94 4.09
C ALA A 24 12.10 -7.12 5.01
N GLU A 25 11.17 -7.68 5.78
CA GLU A 25 11.41 -8.90 6.58
C GLU A 25 11.83 -10.08 5.69
N TYR A 26 11.16 -10.27 4.55
CA TYR A 26 11.49 -11.33 3.60
C TYR A 26 12.92 -11.20 3.08
N PHE A 27 13.32 -10.04 2.55
CA PHE A 27 14.69 -9.87 2.04
C PHE A 27 15.75 -9.85 3.15
N SER A 28 15.40 -9.41 4.37
CA SER A 28 16.30 -9.52 5.52
C SER A 28 16.62 -10.99 5.82
N LEU A 29 15.60 -11.85 5.79
CA LEU A 29 15.72 -13.28 6.01
C LEU A 29 16.39 -14.02 4.82
N SER A 30 15.93 -13.81 3.58
CA SER A 30 16.45 -14.49 2.39
C SER A 30 17.93 -14.20 2.10
N TYR A 31 18.42 -13.02 2.48
CA TYR A 31 19.81 -12.65 2.27
C TYR A 31 20.65 -12.65 3.54
N ASP A 32 20.11 -13.15 4.66
CA ASP A 32 20.79 -13.21 5.97
C ASP A 32 21.43 -11.86 6.35
N LEU A 33 20.67 -10.77 6.21
CA LEU A 33 21.19 -9.41 6.43
C LEU A 33 21.37 -9.06 7.91
N ASN A 34 20.84 -9.89 8.81
CA ASN A 34 20.81 -9.65 10.25
C ASN A 34 20.30 -8.23 10.61
N VAL A 35 19.25 -7.78 9.93
CA VAL A 35 18.61 -6.49 10.18
C VAL A 35 17.34 -6.72 10.98
N ASP A 36 17.24 -6.06 12.12
CA ASP A 36 15.96 -5.91 12.84
C ASP A 36 15.09 -4.89 12.11
N VAL A 37 14.10 -5.36 11.36
CA VAL A 37 13.30 -4.52 10.46
C VAL A 37 12.32 -3.68 11.29
N ASN A 38 12.30 -2.37 11.03
CA ASN A 38 11.41 -1.43 11.69
C ASN A 38 10.96 -0.29 10.76
N LEU A 39 10.03 0.54 11.22
CA LEU A 39 9.47 1.64 10.40
C LEU A 39 10.46 2.78 10.12
N LEU A 40 11.63 2.78 10.75
CA LEU A 40 12.72 3.71 10.49
C LEU A 40 13.63 3.22 9.35
N ASN A 41 13.86 1.91 9.25
CA ASN A 41 14.83 1.32 8.33
C ASN A 41 14.23 0.61 7.12
N VAL A 42 12.91 0.36 7.07
CA VAL A 42 12.24 -0.35 5.96
C VAL A 42 12.56 0.21 4.56
N TYR A 43 12.84 1.51 4.45
CA TYR A 43 13.18 2.15 3.17
C TYR A 43 14.59 1.81 2.67
N THR A 44 15.46 1.29 3.54
CA THR A 44 16.78 0.78 3.15
C THR A 44 16.70 -0.61 2.52
N LEU A 45 15.59 -1.33 2.72
CA LEU A 45 15.33 -2.62 2.09
C LEU A 45 14.37 -2.48 0.90
N ILE A 46 13.35 -1.64 1.02
CA ILE A 46 12.33 -1.41 -0.02
C ILE A 46 12.15 0.10 -0.25
N PRO A 47 12.96 0.69 -1.13
CA PRO A 47 12.94 2.13 -1.37
C PRO A 47 11.73 2.58 -2.20
N ASN A 48 11.52 3.89 -2.23
CA ASN A 48 10.69 4.53 -3.23
C ASN A 48 11.50 4.71 -4.53
N ILE A 49 10.89 4.43 -5.67
CA ILE A 49 11.59 4.51 -6.96
C ILE A 49 11.44 5.87 -7.66
N ASP A 50 10.37 6.58 -7.33
CA ASP A 50 9.91 7.80 -7.98
C ASP A 50 10.15 9.07 -7.15
N THR A 51 10.59 8.93 -5.90
CA THR A 51 10.85 10.06 -5.00
C THR A 51 11.94 9.73 -3.97
N ASN A 52 12.68 10.75 -3.53
CA ASN A 52 13.65 10.65 -2.43
C ASN A 52 13.28 11.51 -1.21
N VAL A 53 11.99 11.84 -1.06
CA VAL A 53 11.51 12.60 0.10
C VAL A 53 11.86 11.87 1.41
N HIS A 54 12.46 12.61 2.35
CA HIS A 54 12.99 12.11 3.63
C HIS A 54 14.07 11.03 3.50
N GLY A 55 14.82 10.97 2.39
CA GLY A 55 15.87 9.97 2.20
C GLY A 55 15.32 8.55 2.01
N ARG A 56 14.12 8.43 1.46
CA ARG A 56 13.40 7.16 1.26
C ARG A 56 13.52 6.60 -0.16
N GLY A 57 14.32 7.23 -1.03
CA GLY A 57 14.43 6.89 -2.44
C GLY A 57 15.45 5.79 -2.72
N ARG A 58 15.65 5.45 -4.00
CA ARG A 58 16.57 4.37 -4.43
C ARG A 58 17.97 4.45 -3.81
N ASP A 59 18.48 5.64 -3.55
CA ASP A 59 19.82 5.82 -2.98
C ASP A 59 19.93 5.29 -1.54
N SER A 60 18.81 5.14 -0.82
CA SER A 60 18.78 4.62 0.55
C SER A 60 18.98 3.11 0.65
N ILE A 61 18.93 2.38 -0.47
CA ILE A 61 19.03 0.93 -0.45
C ILE A 61 20.38 0.47 0.13
N ARG A 62 20.34 -0.59 0.95
CA ARG A 62 21.52 -1.25 1.50
C ARG A 62 22.46 -1.72 0.38
N ALA A 63 23.77 -1.59 0.59
CA ALA A 63 24.77 -1.95 -0.42
C ALA A 63 24.68 -3.43 -0.81
N GLU A 64 24.38 -4.27 0.17
CA GLU A 64 24.19 -5.72 0.07
C GLU A 64 23.03 -6.09 -0.87
N LEU A 65 22.05 -5.19 -1.05
CA LEU A 65 20.84 -5.40 -1.84
C LEU A 65 20.88 -4.78 -3.23
N ARG A 66 21.77 -3.80 -3.51
CA ARG A 66 21.77 -2.98 -4.75
C ARG A 66 21.69 -3.79 -6.05
N GLU A 67 22.38 -4.93 -6.09
CA GLU A 67 22.39 -5.81 -7.27
C GLU A 67 21.56 -7.09 -7.12
N ARG A 68 20.94 -7.31 -5.95
CA ARG A 68 20.18 -8.53 -5.64
C ARG A 68 18.68 -8.31 -5.66
N GLN A 69 18.25 -7.11 -5.26
CA GLN A 69 16.86 -6.77 -5.01
C GLN A 69 16.52 -5.50 -5.79
N LYS A 70 15.57 -5.62 -6.73
CA LYS A 70 15.10 -4.52 -7.58
C LYS A 70 13.59 -4.37 -7.49
N VAL A 71 13.06 -4.49 -6.28
CA VAL A 71 11.64 -4.24 -5.96
C VAL A 71 11.50 -2.88 -5.28
N GLY A 72 10.59 -2.06 -5.77
CA GLY A 72 10.45 -0.71 -5.26
C GLY A 72 9.03 -0.21 -5.26
N MET A 73 8.79 0.84 -4.49
CA MET A 73 7.46 1.39 -4.28
C MET A 73 7.29 2.68 -5.06
N GLN A 74 6.17 2.79 -5.78
CA GLN A 74 5.82 3.99 -6.53
C GLN A 74 4.72 4.77 -5.80
N HIS A 75 4.91 6.07 -5.66
CA HIS A 75 3.94 6.99 -5.07
C HIS A 75 2.97 7.54 -6.10
N SER A 76 3.46 7.84 -7.31
CA SER A 76 2.65 8.27 -8.43
C SER A 76 1.98 7.07 -9.09
N TRP A 77 0.66 7.00 -9.06
CA TRP A 77 -0.07 5.87 -9.64
C TRP A 77 -0.27 5.98 -11.17
N SER A 78 0.11 7.09 -11.81
CA SER A 78 -0.09 7.32 -13.26
C SER A 78 1.18 7.67 -14.03
N ASP A 79 2.35 7.64 -13.38
CA ASP A 79 3.61 8.00 -14.03
C ASP A 79 4.18 6.84 -14.85
N SER A 80 3.96 6.92 -16.16
CA SER A 80 4.38 5.90 -17.14
C SER A 80 5.90 5.76 -17.27
N ARG A 81 6.70 6.71 -16.76
CA ARG A 81 8.17 6.61 -16.79
C ARG A 81 8.69 5.44 -15.95
N PHE A 82 7.97 5.09 -14.90
CA PHE A 82 8.31 4.00 -13.98
C PHE A 82 7.57 2.70 -14.30
N MET A 83 6.57 2.76 -15.19
CA MET A 83 5.86 1.59 -15.72
C MET A 83 6.61 0.85 -16.84
N LYS A 84 7.81 1.31 -17.26
CA LYS A 84 8.77 0.48 -18.04
C LYS A 84 9.46 -0.59 -17.18
N SER A 85 8.77 -0.98 -16.12
CA SER A 85 9.07 -2.00 -15.14
C SER A 85 8.77 -3.35 -15.78
N ASN A 86 9.52 -4.41 -15.44
CA ASN A 86 9.25 -5.74 -15.97
C ASN A 86 7.90 -6.26 -15.44
N ASP A 87 7.59 -5.98 -14.16
CA ASP A 87 6.39 -6.47 -13.50
C ASP A 87 5.85 -5.44 -12.49
N THR A 88 4.57 -5.10 -12.57
CA THR A 88 3.90 -4.12 -11.71
C THR A 88 2.80 -4.77 -10.88
N VAL A 89 2.86 -4.61 -9.56
CA VAL A 89 1.77 -5.00 -8.65
C VAL A 89 1.00 -3.77 -8.21
N VAL A 90 -0.31 -3.77 -8.42
CA VAL A 90 -1.22 -2.69 -8.06
C VAL A 90 -2.00 -3.05 -6.80
N LEU A 91 -1.88 -2.22 -5.76
CA LEU A 91 -2.57 -2.41 -4.49
C LEU A 91 -3.90 -1.68 -4.46
N VAL A 92 -4.97 -2.45 -4.25
CA VAL A 92 -6.35 -1.95 -4.13
C VAL A 92 -6.92 -2.26 -2.75
N ARG A 93 -7.93 -1.50 -2.35
CA ARG A 93 -8.66 -1.67 -1.09
C ARG A 93 -10.05 -1.07 -1.24
N GLY A 94 -11.02 -1.55 -0.46
CA GLY A 94 -12.36 -0.98 -0.34
C GLY A 94 -12.33 0.54 -0.32
N PHE A 95 -13.15 1.16 -1.18
CA PHE A 95 -13.11 2.60 -1.41
C PHE A 95 -13.47 3.38 -0.13
N GLU A 96 -14.46 2.90 0.61
CA GLU A 96 -14.91 3.47 1.88
C GLU A 96 -13.80 3.46 2.93
N ASP A 97 -13.14 2.31 3.14
CA ASP A 97 -12.05 2.19 4.10
C ASP A 97 -10.82 3.01 3.67
N THR A 98 -10.56 3.07 2.37
CA THR A 98 -9.48 3.89 1.79
C THR A 98 -9.72 5.37 2.06
N LEU A 99 -10.93 5.87 1.81
CA LEU A 99 -11.33 7.25 2.05
C LEU A 99 -11.25 7.63 3.53
N VAL A 100 -11.77 6.79 4.41
CA VAL A 100 -11.69 7.01 5.87
C VAL A 100 -10.23 7.04 6.33
N SER A 101 -9.42 6.10 5.87
CA SER A 101 -7.99 6.04 6.19
C SER A 101 -7.22 7.26 5.67
N HIS A 102 -7.60 7.77 4.49
CA HIS A 102 -7.01 8.98 3.91
C HIS A 102 -7.40 10.23 4.68
N TRP A 103 -8.68 10.39 5.02
CA TRP A 103 -9.15 11.50 5.83
C TRP A 103 -8.49 11.54 7.21
N MET A 104 -8.40 10.40 7.92
CA MET A 104 -7.70 10.33 9.21
C MET A 104 -6.23 10.73 9.06
N HIS A 105 -5.55 10.21 8.03
CA HIS A 105 -4.16 10.58 7.79
C HIS A 105 -4.01 12.08 7.50
N ALA A 106 -4.91 12.67 6.71
CA ALA A 106 -4.90 14.10 6.44
C ALA A 106 -5.14 14.92 7.71
N ARG A 107 -6.12 14.52 8.54
CA ARG A 107 -6.47 15.18 9.80
C ARG A 107 -5.33 15.21 10.82
N PHE A 108 -4.55 14.14 10.92
CA PHE A 108 -3.52 14.02 11.97
C PHE A 108 -2.08 14.26 11.50
N HIS A 109 -1.80 14.15 10.19
CA HIS A 109 -0.45 14.38 9.66
C HIS A 109 -0.32 15.60 8.76
N TYR A 110 -1.42 16.17 8.27
CA TYR A 110 -1.39 17.42 7.51
C TYR A 110 -1.97 18.53 8.39
N GLN A 111 -1.24 19.65 8.52
CA GLN A 111 -1.57 20.72 9.45
C GLN A 111 -2.87 21.51 9.10
N ALA A 112 -3.59 21.15 8.02
CA ALA A 112 -4.64 21.99 7.44
C ALA A 112 -5.94 21.26 7.06
N GLU A 113 -6.13 19.98 7.41
CA GLU A 113 -7.38 19.29 7.07
C GLU A 113 -8.51 19.63 8.06
N GLY A 114 -9.25 20.68 7.77
CA GLY A 114 -10.40 21.14 8.55
C GLY A 114 -11.75 20.61 8.07
N ARG A 115 -11.82 19.92 6.92
CA ARG A 115 -13.09 19.45 6.34
C ARG A 115 -13.66 18.29 7.17
N SER A 116 -14.98 18.21 7.22
CA SER A 116 -15.68 17.01 7.67
C SER A 116 -15.37 15.82 6.74
N ILE A 117 -15.57 14.60 7.22
CA ILE A 117 -15.37 13.42 6.38
C ILE A 117 -16.28 13.43 5.14
N SER A 118 -17.51 13.92 5.29
CA SER A 118 -18.49 14.05 4.20
C SER A 118 -18.00 15.00 3.09
N GLU A 119 -17.41 16.15 3.46
CA GLU A 119 -16.82 17.07 2.50
C GLU A 119 -15.55 16.48 1.86
N PHE A 120 -14.71 15.81 2.66
CA PHE A 120 -13.47 15.20 2.18
C PHE A 120 -13.73 14.13 1.11
N ILE A 121 -14.67 13.20 1.34
CA ILE A 121 -14.92 12.12 0.38
C ILE A 121 -15.51 12.61 -0.95
N ARG A 122 -16.12 13.79 -0.97
CA ARG A 122 -16.67 14.43 -2.17
C ARG A 122 -15.66 15.36 -2.86
N SER A 123 -14.51 15.59 -2.24
CA SER A 123 -13.58 16.58 -2.75
C SER A 123 -12.81 16.11 -3.98
N ALA A 124 -12.59 17.01 -4.93
CA ALA A 124 -11.94 16.70 -6.19
C ALA A 124 -10.44 16.39 -6.03
N ASP A 125 -9.79 16.88 -4.97
CA ASP A 125 -8.35 16.79 -4.74
C ASP A 125 -7.92 15.59 -3.89
N THR A 126 -8.81 15.05 -3.05
CA THR A 126 -8.48 13.95 -2.11
C THR A 126 -9.52 12.82 -2.02
N GLY A 127 -10.75 13.07 -2.45
CA GLY A 127 -11.89 12.18 -2.25
C GLY A 127 -12.08 11.11 -3.32
N LEU A 128 -13.30 10.60 -3.44
CA LEU A 128 -13.68 9.57 -4.40
C LEU A 128 -13.36 9.95 -5.87
N PRO A 129 -13.45 11.24 -6.30
CA PRO A 129 -12.99 11.62 -7.63
C PRO A 129 -11.54 11.20 -7.95
N GLN A 130 -10.62 11.25 -6.97
CA GLN A 130 -9.24 10.81 -7.19
C GLN A 130 -9.11 9.27 -7.27
N ILE A 131 -9.94 8.54 -6.53
CA ILE A 131 -10.02 7.08 -6.64
C ILE A 131 -10.58 6.69 -8.02
N ARG A 132 -11.54 7.45 -8.54
CA ARG A 132 -12.04 7.27 -9.92
C ARG A 132 -10.95 7.48 -10.96
N LEU A 133 -10.16 8.55 -10.87
CA LEU A 133 -9.02 8.74 -11.78
C LEU A 133 -8.00 7.59 -11.69
N PHE A 134 -7.77 7.07 -10.49
CA PHE A 134 -6.94 5.87 -10.30
C PHE A 134 -7.56 4.64 -10.99
N ALA A 135 -8.86 4.41 -10.84
CA ALA A 135 -9.56 3.29 -11.49
C ALA A 135 -9.57 3.44 -13.01
N GLU A 136 -9.87 4.62 -13.55
CA GLU A 136 -9.81 4.94 -14.99
C GLU A 136 -8.42 4.67 -15.59
N TYR A 137 -7.37 4.83 -14.78
CA TYR A 137 -6.02 4.48 -15.20
C TYR A 137 -5.73 2.98 -15.13
N TRP A 138 -6.10 2.30 -14.06
CA TRP A 138 -5.66 0.91 -13.82
C TRP A 138 -6.62 -0.16 -14.33
N ALA A 139 -7.94 0.08 -14.33
CA ALA A 139 -8.93 -0.89 -14.78
C ALA A 139 -8.70 -1.35 -16.24
N PRO A 140 -8.40 -0.45 -17.21
CA PRO A 140 -8.09 -0.86 -18.58
C PRO A 140 -6.82 -1.72 -18.75
N ARG A 141 -6.04 -1.92 -17.67
CA ARG A 141 -4.80 -2.71 -17.65
C ARG A 141 -4.97 -4.06 -16.96
N PHE A 142 -6.22 -4.48 -16.70
CA PHE A 142 -6.52 -5.77 -16.07
C PHE A 142 -6.05 -6.98 -16.87
N ASP A 143 -5.89 -6.82 -18.19
CA ASP A 143 -5.42 -7.86 -19.10
C ASP A 143 -3.96 -7.63 -19.55
N ASP A 144 -3.24 -6.68 -18.94
CA ASP A 144 -1.82 -6.45 -19.25
C ASP A 144 -0.97 -7.55 -18.58
N PRO A 145 -0.18 -8.34 -19.34
CA PRO A 145 0.67 -9.43 -18.83
C PRO A 145 1.72 -9.00 -17.80
N ASN A 146 1.96 -7.70 -17.65
CA ASN A 146 2.95 -7.16 -16.70
C ASN A 146 2.28 -6.47 -15.51
N VAL A 147 0.96 -6.57 -15.34
CA VAL A 147 0.20 -5.91 -14.28
C VAL A 147 -0.60 -6.94 -13.49
N SER A 148 -0.26 -7.08 -12.22
CA SER A 148 -1.01 -7.92 -11.28
C SER A 148 -1.70 -7.06 -10.21
N PHE A 149 -2.82 -7.53 -9.68
CA PHE A 149 -3.60 -6.81 -8.68
C PHE A 149 -3.67 -7.58 -7.36
N VAL A 150 -3.43 -6.86 -6.26
CA VAL A 150 -3.51 -7.39 -4.89
C VAL A 150 -4.46 -6.52 -4.08
N SER A 151 -5.50 -7.13 -3.51
CA SER A 151 -6.42 -6.44 -2.59
C SER A 151 -5.93 -6.52 -1.14
N TYR A 152 -6.13 -5.43 -0.39
CA TYR A 152 -5.89 -5.42 1.05
C TYR A 152 -6.74 -6.46 1.79
N GLU A 153 -7.95 -6.71 1.30
CA GLU A 153 -8.88 -7.70 1.81
C GLU A 153 -8.34 -9.12 1.66
N ALA A 154 -7.68 -9.44 0.54
CA ALA A 154 -6.96 -10.70 0.37
C ALA A 154 -5.80 -10.82 1.37
N MET A 155 -5.01 -9.75 1.57
CA MET A 155 -3.93 -9.76 2.57
C MET A 155 -4.43 -10.00 3.99
N ILE A 156 -5.60 -9.48 4.36
CA ILE A 156 -6.17 -9.71 5.69
C ILE A 156 -6.71 -11.13 5.83
N SER A 157 -7.40 -11.64 4.82
CA SER A 157 -8.05 -12.96 4.88
C SER A 157 -7.09 -14.13 4.68
N ARG A 158 -6.06 -13.96 3.84
CA ARG A 158 -5.13 -14.99 3.39
C ARG A 158 -3.72 -14.39 3.25
N PRO A 159 -3.09 -13.98 4.37
CA PRO A 159 -1.86 -13.17 4.32
C PRO A 159 -0.70 -13.91 3.66
N LEU A 160 -0.48 -15.20 3.98
CA LEU A 160 0.62 -15.97 3.41
C LEU A 160 0.42 -16.20 1.91
N GLU A 161 -0.74 -16.68 1.50
CA GLU A 161 -1.04 -16.97 0.09
C GLU A 161 -0.98 -15.69 -0.77
N THR A 162 -1.49 -14.58 -0.23
CA THR A 162 -1.44 -13.28 -0.91
C THR A 162 0.00 -12.75 -0.99
N PHE A 163 0.83 -12.99 0.03
CA PHE A 163 2.23 -12.59 0.00
C PHE A 163 3.05 -13.45 -0.98
N GLU A 164 2.84 -14.76 -1.02
CA GLU A 164 3.45 -15.67 -2.01
C GLU A 164 3.07 -15.25 -3.45
N PHE A 165 1.80 -14.92 -3.67
CA PHE A 165 1.32 -14.35 -4.93
C PHE A 165 2.06 -13.06 -5.29
N LEU A 166 2.19 -12.13 -4.33
CA LEU A 166 2.85 -10.84 -4.56
C LEU A 166 4.34 -11.02 -4.88
N LEU A 167 5.04 -11.96 -4.23
CA LEU A 167 6.43 -12.29 -4.52
C LEU A 167 6.57 -12.80 -5.96
N ALA A 168 5.73 -13.77 -6.36
CA ALA A 168 5.73 -14.32 -7.70
C ALA A 168 5.45 -13.25 -8.76
N ALA A 169 4.46 -12.39 -8.52
CA ALA A 169 4.08 -11.29 -9.42
C ALA A 169 5.16 -10.20 -9.55
N LEU A 170 6.14 -10.16 -8.64
CA LEU A 170 7.28 -9.23 -8.71
C LEU A 170 8.55 -9.89 -9.27
N GLY A 171 8.45 -11.16 -9.69
CA GLY A 171 9.61 -11.96 -10.12
C GLY A 171 10.56 -12.32 -8.98
N VAL A 172 10.10 -12.28 -7.73
CA VAL A 172 10.90 -12.66 -6.55
C VAL A 172 10.73 -14.16 -6.31
N PRO A 173 11.81 -14.94 -6.14
CA PRO A 173 11.71 -16.36 -5.80
C PRO A 173 10.86 -16.56 -4.54
N VAL A 174 9.92 -17.50 -4.60
CA VAL A 174 8.99 -17.77 -3.49
C VAL A 174 9.53 -18.88 -2.61
N GLU A 175 10.04 -18.52 -1.44
CA GLU A 175 10.48 -19.45 -0.40
C GLU A 175 9.46 -19.48 0.73
N ARG A 176 8.55 -20.45 0.70
CA ARG A 176 7.38 -20.53 1.60
C ARG A 176 7.71 -20.34 3.08
N GLN A 177 8.79 -20.96 3.57
CA GLN A 177 9.17 -20.86 4.99
C GLN A 177 9.60 -19.43 5.36
N ILE A 178 10.33 -18.75 4.48
CA ILE A 178 10.76 -17.36 4.68
C ILE A 178 9.55 -16.43 4.55
N ALA A 179 8.68 -16.67 3.56
CA ALA A 179 7.44 -15.91 3.37
C ALA A 179 6.53 -15.99 4.61
N GLN A 180 6.38 -17.19 5.17
CA GLN A 180 5.64 -17.40 6.40
C GLN A 180 6.23 -16.64 7.58
N GLN A 181 7.55 -16.72 7.79
CA GLN A 181 8.21 -15.96 8.86
C GLN A 181 8.07 -14.44 8.66
N ALA A 182 8.19 -13.94 7.43
CA ALA A 182 8.03 -12.53 7.12
C ALA A 182 6.62 -12.03 7.44
N VAL A 183 5.58 -12.82 7.13
CA VAL A 183 4.18 -12.53 7.47
C VAL A 183 3.99 -12.50 8.99
N GLU A 184 4.50 -13.50 9.72
CA GLU A 184 4.41 -13.59 11.19
C GLU A 184 5.11 -12.41 11.90
N LYS A 185 6.24 -11.95 11.36
CA LYS A 185 6.96 -10.75 11.84
C LYS A 185 6.30 -9.43 11.45
N SER A 186 5.32 -9.46 10.55
CA SER A 186 4.62 -8.28 10.05
C SER A 186 3.19 -8.17 10.59
N THR A 187 2.90 -8.75 11.75
CA THR A 187 1.59 -8.63 12.38
C THR A 187 1.24 -7.18 12.70
N PHE A 188 -0.05 -6.85 12.63
CA PHE A 188 -0.55 -5.51 12.91
C PHE A 188 -0.11 -5.03 14.30
N GLU A 189 -0.21 -5.89 15.30
CA GLU A 189 0.14 -5.62 16.69
C GLU A 189 1.63 -5.32 16.85
N ARG A 190 2.50 -6.07 16.15
CA ARG A 190 3.94 -5.85 16.19
C ARG A 190 4.31 -4.53 15.51
N MET A 191 3.78 -4.28 14.31
CA MET A 191 4.06 -3.04 13.58
C MET A 191 3.54 -1.81 14.34
N GLN A 192 2.37 -1.89 14.96
CA GLN A 192 1.81 -0.82 15.78
C GLN A 192 2.69 -0.55 17.01
N ARG A 193 3.18 -1.59 17.68
CA ARG A 193 4.12 -1.45 18.81
C ARG A 193 5.40 -0.71 18.38
N ILE A 194 6.02 -1.16 17.29
CA ILE A 194 7.21 -0.52 16.70
C ILE A 194 6.92 0.96 16.39
N GLU A 195 5.75 1.26 15.82
CA GLU A 195 5.36 2.63 15.51
C GLU A 195 5.26 3.53 16.76
N VAL A 196 4.63 3.03 17.82
CA VAL A 196 4.48 3.77 19.08
C VAL A 196 5.84 4.02 19.72
N GLU A 197 6.71 3.00 19.76
CA GLU A 197 8.02 3.05 20.42
C GLU A 197 9.03 3.90 19.63
N GLU A 198 9.13 3.68 18.31
CA GLU A 198 10.20 4.23 17.47
C GLU A 198 9.74 5.33 16.51
N GLY A 199 8.45 5.36 16.16
CA GLY A 199 7.90 6.27 15.16
C GLY A 199 8.15 5.82 13.73
N MET A 200 8.18 6.79 12.80
CA MET A 200 8.37 6.54 11.38
C MET A 200 9.38 7.50 10.77
N LEU A 201 10.22 6.99 9.86
CA LEU A 201 11.34 7.75 9.29
C LEU A 201 10.87 9.08 8.69
N GLY A 202 11.17 10.23 9.30
CA GLY A 202 10.87 11.54 8.73
C GLY A 202 9.40 11.98 8.84
N ILE A 203 8.59 11.36 9.71
CA ILE A 203 7.22 11.83 10.03
C ILE A 203 7.19 12.21 11.52
N ARG A 204 6.68 13.40 11.84
CA ARG A 204 6.42 13.84 13.22
C ARG A 204 4.92 13.94 13.46
N TYR A 205 4.44 13.34 14.54
CA TYR A 205 3.04 13.30 14.95
C TYR A 205 2.95 12.84 16.41
N ASP A 206 1.79 12.99 17.02
CA ASP A 206 1.53 12.50 18.38
C ASP A 206 1.33 10.98 18.37
N ARG A 207 2.36 10.23 18.79
CA ARG A 207 2.34 8.77 18.87
C ARG A 207 1.48 8.23 20.01
N SER A 208 1.11 9.07 20.97
CA SER A 208 0.22 8.68 22.07
C SER A 208 -1.25 8.67 21.65
N ASN A 209 -1.59 9.38 20.56
CA ASN A 209 -2.92 9.39 19.98
C ASN A 209 -3.08 8.20 19.02
N PRO A 210 -3.92 7.18 19.35
CA PRO A 210 -4.11 6.03 18.49
C PRO A 210 -4.62 6.39 17.10
N GLU A 211 -5.42 7.45 16.97
CA GLU A 211 -5.98 7.87 15.68
C GLU A 211 -4.96 8.53 14.75
N ALA A 212 -3.84 9.02 15.31
CA ALA A 212 -2.73 9.60 14.55
C ALA A 212 -1.72 8.54 14.08
N LEU A 213 -1.89 7.27 14.46
CA LEU A 213 -1.01 6.19 14.01
C LEU A 213 -1.26 5.85 12.52
N ARG A 214 -0.21 5.50 11.81
CA ARG A 214 -0.27 4.97 10.44
C ARG A 214 -0.79 3.54 10.43
N VAL A 215 -0.36 2.73 11.40
CA VAL A 215 -0.83 1.38 11.70
C VAL A 215 -1.94 1.48 12.76
N ARG A 216 -3.10 2.02 12.35
CA ARG A 216 -4.18 2.44 13.26
C ARG A 216 -5.12 1.32 13.75
N LYS A 217 -5.80 0.65 12.82
CA LYS A 217 -6.79 -0.41 13.13
C LYS A 217 -6.56 -1.74 12.40
N GLY A 218 -5.93 -1.74 11.23
CA GLY A 218 -5.66 -2.99 10.49
C GLY A 218 -6.88 -3.69 9.89
N ILE A 219 -8.12 -3.25 10.17
CA ILE A 219 -9.35 -3.96 9.78
C ILE A 219 -9.92 -3.59 8.40
N VAL A 220 -10.76 -4.50 7.89
CA VAL A 220 -11.70 -4.28 6.78
C VAL A 220 -13.07 -3.94 7.35
N GLY A 221 -13.79 -3.01 6.74
CA GLY A 221 -15.13 -2.59 7.16
C GLY A 221 -15.16 -1.56 8.30
N GLY A 222 -14.00 -1.00 8.67
CA GLY A 222 -13.89 0.02 9.71
C GLY A 222 -14.60 1.33 9.35
N PHE A 223 -14.89 1.55 8.07
CA PHE A 223 -15.66 2.69 7.60
C PHE A 223 -17.05 2.80 8.22
N ARG A 224 -17.67 1.68 8.65
CA ARG A 224 -19.03 1.66 9.20
C ARG A 224 -19.17 2.44 10.51
N GLU A 225 -18.06 2.63 11.22
CA GLU A 225 -18.01 3.41 12.46
C GLU A 225 -17.86 4.91 12.20
N VAL A 226 -17.55 5.33 10.96
CA VAL A 226 -17.15 6.70 10.64
C VAL A 226 -18.04 7.34 9.57
N LEU A 227 -18.42 6.60 8.53
CA LEU A 227 -19.24 7.09 7.44
C LEU A 227 -20.72 7.05 7.81
N SER A 228 -21.44 8.12 7.48
CA SER A 228 -22.89 8.13 7.61
C SER A 228 -23.54 7.25 6.52
N PRO A 229 -24.80 6.81 6.70
CA PRO A 229 -25.54 6.13 5.63
C PRO A 229 -25.58 6.93 4.32
N HIS A 230 -25.69 8.26 4.40
CA HIS A 230 -25.69 9.14 3.23
C HIS A 230 -24.35 9.13 2.48
N ASP A 231 -23.23 9.03 3.21
CA ASP A 231 -21.89 8.91 2.61
C ASP A 231 -21.72 7.57 1.89
N CYS A 232 -22.15 6.48 2.52
CA CYS A 232 -22.15 5.15 1.91
C CYS A 232 -23.03 5.11 0.65
N THR A 233 -24.23 5.70 0.68
CA THR A 233 -25.11 5.80 -0.50
C THR A 233 -24.47 6.61 -1.62
N TYR A 234 -23.80 7.73 -1.30
CA TYR A 234 -23.08 8.51 -2.29
C TYR A 234 -21.97 7.70 -2.97
N ILE A 235 -21.13 7.01 -2.19
CA ILE A 235 -20.04 6.19 -2.73
C ILE A 235 -20.60 5.08 -3.62
N ALA A 236 -21.61 4.33 -3.14
CA ALA A 236 -22.24 3.27 -3.92
C ALA A 236 -22.85 3.77 -5.23
N ALA A 237 -23.49 4.96 -5.21
CA ALA A 237 -24.07 5.56 -6.40
C ALA A 237 -23.00 6.00 -7.43
N GLU A 238 -21.84 6.47 -6.98
CA GLU A 238 -20.73 6.82 -7.87
C GLU A 238 -20.06 5.58 -8.46
N VAL A 239 -19.87 4.51 -7.67
CA VAL A 239 -19.38 3.22 -8.16
C VAL A 239 -20.34 2.65 -9.21
N ALA A 240 -21.65 2.74 -8.99
CA ALA A 240 -22.64 2.25 -9.94
C ALA A 240 -22.61 2.95 -11.32
N LYS A 241 -22.03 4.15 -11.41
CA LYS A 241 -21.95 4.96 -12.64
C LYS A 241 -20.65 4.78 -13.43
N SER A 242 -19.63 4.13 -12.88
CA SER A 242 -18.33 3.93 -13.54
C SER A 242 -18.02 2.44 -13.63
N GLU A 243 -17.82 1.95 -14.85
CA GLU A 243 -17.45 0.54 -15.08
C GLU A 243 -16.08 0.25 -14.48
N GLU A 244 -15.15 1.19 -14.52
CA GLU A 244 -13.80 1.06 -13.98
C GLU A 244 -13.82 0.92 -12.45
N LEU A 245 -14.65 1.71 -11.77
CA LEU A 245 -14.85 1.55 -10.32
C LEU A 245 -15.48 0.19 -9.97
N LYS A 246 -16.45 -0.29 -10.77
CA LYS A 246 -17.03 -1.63 -10.57
C LYS A 246 -15.98 -2.72 -10.76
N GLU A 247 -15.12 -2.57 -11.77
CA GLU A 247 -14.09 -3.54 -12.08
C GLU A 247 -13.07 -3.65 -10.95
N ILE A 248 -12.54 -2.51 -10.46
CA ILE A 248 -11.69 -2.49 -9.26
C ILE A 248 -12.44 -3.04 -8.04
N SER A 249 -13.71 -2.67 -7.84
CA SER A 249 -14.53 -3.15 -6.72
C SER A 249 -14.75 -4.66 -6.75
N SER A 250 -14.79 -5.28 -7.93
CA SER A 250 -14.96 -6.73 -8.06
C SER A 250 -13.74 -7.50 -7.52
N LEU A 251 -12.53 -6.95 -7.65
CA LEU A 251 -11.30 -7.53 -7.09
C LEU A 251 -11.21 -7.41 -5.57
N ILE A 252 -11.76 -6.32 -5.01
CA ILE A 252 -11.73 -6.01 -3.58
C ILE A 252 -12.48 -7.05 -2.74
N ALA A 253 -13.36 -7.85 -3.34
CA ALA A 253 -14.10 -8.94 -2.67
C ALA A 253 -13.23 -10.16 -2.27
N GLY A 254 -11.98 -9.94 -1.88
CA GLY A 254 -11.04 -10.95 -1.37
C GLY A 254 -10.22 -11.66 -2.45
N GLN A 255 -10.12 -11.10 -3.66
CA GLN A 255 -9.41 -11.72 -4.79
C GLN A 255 -8.04 -11.08 -5.03
N CYS A 256 -7.13 -11.89 -5.58
CA CYS A 256 -5.91 -11.47 -6.25
C CYS A 256 -6.05 -11.87 -7.72
N ARG A 257 -5.56 -11.05 -8.65
CA ARG A 257 -5.62 -11.32 -10.09
C ARG A 257 -4.22 -11.24 -10.67
N MET A 258 -3.70 -12.39 -11.12
CA MET A 258 -2.56 -12.40 -12.02
C MET A 258 -3.04 -11.94 -13.38
N SER A 259 -2.16 -11.28 -14.12
CA SER A 259 -2.28 -11.13 -15.55
C SER A 259 -2.30 -12.48 -16.29
#